data_AF-A0AAQ1GJG1-F1
#
_entry.id   AF-A0AAQ1GJG1-F1
#
_cell.length_a   1.000
_cell.length_b   1.000
_cell.length_c   1.000
_cell.angle_alpha   90.00
_cell.angle_beta   90.00
_cell.angle_gamma   90.00
#
_symmetry.space_group_name_H-M   'P 1'
#
loop_
_entity.id
_entity.type
_entity.pdbx_description
1 polymer ?
#
loop_
_entity_poly.entity_id
_entity_poly.type
_entity_poly.pdbx_seq_one_letter_code
_entity_poly.pdbx_strand_id
1 'polypeptide(L)'
;MTTTQPIKIAILAMGGEGGGVLADWIVDLGEHNGYYAQTTSVPGVAQRTGATIYYVELFAREAHEPRTPVLALMPLPGDVDVVLASELMEAGRAVQRGLVTAERTTLVASTHRVYSIAEKTALGDGRVDDSALVAHAHQAAKRFVRFDMAQAAEASGSVISAVLFGALAGTGVLPFSRAQFEATIERGGVGVKPSLRAFELGFSRADVDTDTDASSPTQTEQPEQAQTPAPRDPAVARLIERVRTDLPAHAQPFAIEGVRRLIDYQDPDYAASYLDRLIQLRAALPDTDRALLRETARHLALWMSYEDTIRVADLKTRGSRFERVRGEVRAQADQLLAINEFMHPRIEEICETLPAGLGRWLAKPHGVHRLVKRFAASGRVVRTSSLRGYLLLYAVARLRGLRRRTLRYELEHARIDGWLAQIVESARHNPALATEVAQCQRLVKGYSDTHARGLANFQTVMAAVARAGQRLAPATLRELRDAALADEHGHKLRAALARHALA
;
A
#
# COMPACT_ATOMS: atom_id res chain seq x y z
N MET A 1 -32.26 -41.86 7.01
CA MET A 1 -31.20 -42.04 6.01
C MET A 1 -30.29 -40.82 6.11
N THR A 2 -29.10 -40.96 6.67
CA THR A 2 -28.07 -39.91 6.58
C THR A 2 -27.59 -39.88 5.14
N THR A 3 -28.10 -38.94 4.35
CA THR A 3 -27.65 -38.72 2.98
C THR A 3 -26.18 -38.31 3.01
N THR A 4 -25.30 -39.15 2.47
CA THR A 4 -23.90 -38.82 2.20
C THR A 4 -23.86 -37.59 1.29
N GLN A 5 -23.25 -36.49 1.75
CA GLN A 5 -23.12 -35.25 0.98
C GLN A 5 -21.65 -35.08 0.53
N PRO A 6 -21.41 -34.46 -0.63
CA PRO A 6 -20.05 -34.12 -1.05
C PRO A 6 -19.45 -33.07 -0.12
N ILE A 7 -18.14 -33.16 0.11
CA ILE A 7 -17.35 -32.09 0.74
C ILE A 7 -17.09 -31.01 -0.31
N LYS A 8 -17.45 -29.77 -0.01
CA LYS A 8 -17.44 -28.64 -0.94
C LYS A 8 -16.34 -27.66 -0.55
N ILE A 9 -15.38 -27.47 -1.43
CA ILE A 9 -14.17 -26.69 -1.18
C ILE A 9 -14.08 -25.56 -2.20
N ALA A 10 -13.96 -24.32 -1.73
CA ALA A 10 -13.69 -23.16 -2.59
C ALA A 10 -12.28 -22.63 -2.34
N ILE A 11 -11.51 -22.42 -3.41
CA ILE A 11 -10.14 -21.93 -3.38
C ILE A 11 -10.11 -20.58 -4.09
N LEU A 12 -9.83 -19.52 -3.35
CA LEU A 12 -9.68 -18.17 -3.88
C LEU A 12 -8.20 -17.86 -3.95
N ALA A 13 -7.64 -17.90 -5.15
CA ALA A 13 -6.23 -17.67 -5.38
C ALA A 13 -5.98 -16.50 -6.33
N MET A 14 -5.01 -15.65 -6.01
CA MET A 14 -4.54 -14.66 -6.98
C MET A 14 -3.82 -15.34 -8.15
N GLY A 15 -3.88 -14.70 -9.32
CA GLY A 15 -3.21 -15.21 -10.51
C GLY A 15 -1.70 -15.38 -10.28
N GLY A 16 -1.19 -16.59 -10.53
CA GLY A 16 0.23 -16.93 -10.36
C GLY A 16 0.59 -17.57 -9.01
N GLU A 17 -0.36 -17.74 -8.09
CA GLU A 17 -0.10 -18.31 -6.75
C GLU A 17 -0.34 -19.82 -6.64
N GLY A 18 -0.63 -20.48 -7.77
CA GLY A 18 -0.79 -21.93 -7.82
C GLY A 18 -2.16 -22.43 -7.34
N GLY A 19 -3.23 -21.62 -7.41
CA GLY A 19 -4.59 -22.06 -7.07
C GLY A 19 -5.06 -23.27 -7.86
N GLY A 20 -4.73 -23.34 -9.15
CA GLY A 20 -5.02 -24.53 -9.99
C GLY A 20 -4.25 -25.76 -9.51
N VAL A 21 -2.96 -25.61 -9.21
CA VAL A 21 -2.13 -26.70 -8.67
C VAL A 21 -2.70 -27.22 -7.34
N LEU A 22 -3.18 -26.33 -6.48
CA LEU A 22 -3.84 -26.72 -5.23
C LEU A 22 -5.15 -27.48 -5.48
N ALA A 23 -5.97 -27.02 -6.42
CA ALA A 23 -7.20 -27.70 -6.81
C ALA A 23 -6.91 -29.10 -7.36
N ASP A 24 -5.93 -29.22 -8.24
CA ASP A 24 -5.50 -30.49 -8.85
C ASP A 24 -4.96 -31.46 -7.78
N TRP A 25 -4.19 -30.97 -6.79
CA TRP A 25 -3.75 -31.80 -5.67
C TRP A 25 -4.92 -32.29 -4.80
N ILE A 26 -5.94 -31.47 -4.55
CA ILE A 26 -7.10 -31.91 -3.77
C ILE A 26 -7.91 -32.96 -4.55
N VAL A 27 -8.05 -32.80 -5.87
CA VAL A 27 -8.69 -33.81 -6.74
C VAL A 27 -7.89 -35.10 -6.72
N ASP A 28 -6.58 -35.05 -6.96
CA ASP A 28 -5.68 -36.21 -6.97
C ASP A 28 -5.68 -36.94 -5.62
N LEU A 29 -5.71 -36.19 -4.51
CA LEU A 29 -5.87 -36.73 -3.16
C LEU A 29 -7.18 -37.48 -3.01
N GLY A 30 -8.30 -36.93 -3.48
CA GLY A 30 -9.61 -37.58 -3.42
C GLY A 30 -9.66 -38.87 -4.23
N GLU A 31 -9.26 -38.81 -5.50
CA GLU A 31 -9.36 -39.94 -6.43
C GLU A 31 -8.50 -41.13 -5.99
N HIS A 32 -7.29 -40.89 -5.48
CA HIS A 32 -6.41 -41.95 -4.97
C HIS A 32 -6.88 -42.57 -3.65
N ASN A 33 -7.82 -41.93 -2.95
CA ASN A 33 -8.28 -42.36 -1.63
C ASN A 33 -9.79 -42.69 -1.60
N GLY A 34 -10.33 -43.11 -2.75
CA GLY A 34 -11.68 -43.68 -2.82
C GLY A 34 -12.80 -42.63 -2.90
N TYR A 35 -12.54 -41.44 -3.44
CA TYR A 35 -13.55 -40.42 -3.70
C TYR A 35 -13.77 -40.24 -5.21
N TYR A 36 -14.97 -39.81 -5.59
CA TYR A 36 -15.20 -39.08 -6.83
C TYR A 36 -14.84 -37.62 -6.56
N ALA A 37 -14.01 -37.03 -7.42
CA ALA A 37 -13.61 -35.65 -7.29
C ALA A 37 -13.88 -34.90 -8.60
N GLN A 38 -14.31 -33.65 -8.48
CA GLN A 38 -14.48 -32.74 -9.63
C GLN A 38 -13.96 -31.37 -9.24
N THR A 39 -13.29 -30.71 -10.18
CA THR A 39 -12.89 -29.31 -10.05
C THR A 39 -13.46 -28.47 -11.18
N THR A 40 -13.84 -27.24 -10.87
CA THR A 40 -14.24 -26.21 -11.82
C THR A 40 -13.54 -24.90 -11.46
N SER A 41 -13.44 -23.97 -12.40
CA SER A 41 -12.85 -22.67 -12.11
C SER A 41 -13.57 -21.53 -12.81
N VAL A 42 -13.68 -20.41 -12.09
CA VAL A 42 -14.16 -19.13 -12.62
C VAL A 42 -12.98 -18.16 -12.61
N PRO A 43 -12.38 -17.85 -13.77
CA PRO A 43 -11.23 -16.96 -13.84
C PRO A 43 -11.63 -15.53 -13.46
N GLY A 44 -10.76 -14.85 -12.72
CA GLY A 44 -10.89 -13.41 -12.47
C GLY A 44 -10.67 -12.60 -13.74
N VAL A 45 -11.39 -11.48 -13.89
CA VAL A 45 -11.44 -10.69 -15.15
C VAL A 45 -10.14 -9.92 -15.49
N ALA A 46 -9.13 -9.91 -14.61
CA ALA A 46 -7.78 -9.46 -14.96
C ALA A 46 -6.72 -9.98 -13.97
N GLN A 47 -5.48 -10.15 -14.46
CA GLN A 47 -4.31 -10.38 -13.60
C GLN A 47 -4.28 -9.28 -12.51
N ARG A 48 -4.38 -9.68 -11.24
CA ARG A 48 -4.29 -8.80 -10.06
C ARG A 48 -5.49 -7.88 -9.80
N THR A 49 -6.66 -8.14 -10.42
CA THR A 49 -7.91 -7.41 -10.10
C THR A 49 -9.02 -8.27 -9.49
N GLY A 50 -8.82 -9.60 -9.42
CA GLY A 50 -9.63 -10.51 -8.62
C GLY A 50 -9.03 -11.92 -8.62
N ALA A 51 -9.31 -12.71 -7.57
CA ALA A 51 -8.94 -14.12 -7.55
C ALA A 51 -9.67 -14.94 -8.61
N THR A 52 -8.98 -15.97 -9.10
CA THR A 52 -9.65 -17.12 -9.69
C THR A 52 -10.24 -17.95 -8.56
N ILE A 53 -11.52 -18.29 -8.68
CA ILE A 53 -12.19 -19.19 -7.74
C ILE A 53 -12.15 -20.59 -8.36
N TYR A 54 -11.48 -21.52 -7.69
CA TYR A 54 -11.57 -22.94 -8.00
C TYR A 54 -12.55 -23.59 -7.04
N TYR A 55 -13.42 -24.45 -7.55
CA TYR A 55 -14.42 -25.15 -6.76
C TYR A 55 -14.24 -26.65 -6.92
N VAL A 56 -14.04 -27.33 -5.80
CA VAL A 56 -13.78 -28.77 -5.73
C VAL A 56 -14.88 -29.44 -4.91
N GLU A 57 -15.44 -30.52 -5.44
CA GLU A 57 -16.31 -31.42 -4.68
C GLU A 57 -15.67 -32.79 -4.54
N LEU A 58 -15.68 -33.34 -3.32
CA LEU A 58 -15.22 -34.69 -3.01
C LEU A 58 -16.40 -35.52 -2.48
N PHE A 59 -16.76 -36.59 -3.18
CA PHE A 59 -17.85 -37.49 -2.80
C PHE A 59 -17.31 -38.90 -2.56
N ALA A 60 -17.51 -39.46 -1.36
CA ALA A 60 -16.99 -40.79 -1.02
C ALA A 60 -17.60 -41.87 -1.93
N ARG A 61 -16.77 -42.78 -2.45
CA ARG A 61 -17.26 -43.93 -3.23
C ARG A 61 -17.84 -44.96 -2.26
N GLU A 62 -19.14 -45.20 -2.35
CA GLU A 62 -19.77 -46.28 -1.60
C GLU A 62 -19.63 -47.59 -2.39
N ALA A 63 -19.18 -48.67 -1.73
CA ALA A 63 -18.90 -49.96 -2.36
C ALA A 63 -20.11 -50.62 -3.06
N HIS A 64 -21.32 -50.14 -2.77
CA HIS A 64 -22.58 -50.70 -3.25
C HIS A 64 -23.39 -49.75 -4.13
N GLU A 65 -22.88 -48.57 -4.45
CA GLU A 65 -23.58 -47.58 -5.29
C GLU A 65 -22.90 -47.44 -6.66
N PRO A 66 -23.42 -48.10 -7.71
CA PRO A 66 -22.77 -48.13 -9.02
C PRO A 66 -22.95 -46.84 -9.83
N ARG A 67 -23.65 -45.83 -9.31
CA ARG A 67 -23.97 -44.60 -10.04
C ARG A 67 -22.93 -43.52 -9.74
N THR A 68 -22.33 -42.97 -10.78
CA THR A 68 -21.47 -41.79 -10.66
C THR A 68 -22.32 -40.58 -10.21
N PRO A 69 -21.91 -39.85 -9.16
CA PRO A 69 -22.62 -38.66 -8.71
C PRO A 69 -22.50 -37.52 -9.74
N VAL A 70 -23.52 -36.66 -9.79
CA VAL A 70 -23.44 -35.38 -10.51
C VAL A 70 -23.01 -34.31 -9.53
N LEU A 71 -21.80 -33.78 -9.72
CA LEU A 71 -21.19 -32.78 -8.85
C LEU A 71 -21.47 -31.37 -9.38
N ALA A 72 -21.61 -30.41 -8.47
CA ALA A 72 -21.92 -29.03 -8.84
C ALA A 72 -20.72 -28.34 -9.54
N LEU A 73 -21.03 -27.33 -10.36
CA LEU A 73 -20.05 -26.60 -11.17
C LEU A 73 -19.63 -25.25 -10.56
N MET A 74 -20.20 -24.87 -9.42
CA MET A 74 -19.90 -23.62 -8.75
C MET A 74 -20.27 -23.70 -7.26
N PRO A 75 -19.57 -22.95 -6.38
CA PRO A 75 -19.93 -22.86 -4.98
C PRO A 75 -21.21 -22.04 -4.82
N LEU A 76 -22.12 -22.49 -3.96
CA LEU A 76 -23.30 -21.73 -3.59
C LEU A 76 -23.04 -20.98 -2.26
N PRO A 77 -23.45 -19.70 -2.13
CA PRO A 77 -23.40 -18.99 -0.87
C PRO A 77 -24.13 -19.76 0.22
N GLY A 78 -23.50 -19.87 1.38
CA GLY A 78 -24.00 -20.71 2.47
C GLY A 78 -24.11 -22.17 2.07
N ASP A 79 -23.23 -22.68 1.20
CA ASP A 79 -23.10 -24.11 0.88
C ASP A 79 -21.66 -24.61 0.72
N VAL A 80 -20.69 -24.07 1.49
CA VAL A 80 -19.27 -24.43 1.36
C VAL A 80 -18.68 -24.86 2.71
N ASP A 81 -18.04 -26.04 2.72
CA ASP A 81 -17.44 -26.64 3.91
C ASP A 81 -16.06 -26.06 4.21
N VAL A 82 -15.25 -25.84 3.17
CA VAL A 82 -13.89 -25.34 3.31
C VAL A 82 -13.64 -24.20 2.33
N VAL A 83 -13.10 -23.10 2.83
CA VAL A 83 -12.63 -21.99 2.00
C VAL A 83 -11.13 -21.82 2.19
N LEU A 84 -10.37 -21.88 1.12
CA LEU A 84 -8.93 -21.62 1.09
C LEU A 84 -8.69 -20.28 0.40
N ALA A 85 -8.10 -19.30 1.08
CA ALA A 85 -7.78 -18.00 0.50
C ALA A 85 -6.26 -17.76 0.53
N SER A 86 -5.68 -17.52 -0.65
CA SER A 86 -4.24 -17.29 -0.73
C SER A 86 -3.81 -15.94 -0.17
N GLU A 87 -4.71 -14.96 -0.05
CA GLU A 87 -4.44 -13.60 0.43
C GLU A 87 -5.63 -13.07 1.25
N LEU A 88 -5.38 -12.12 2.17
CA LEU A 88 -6.37 -11.68 3.17
C LEU A 88 -7.59 -10.94 2.57
N MET A 89 -7.41 -10.14 1.52
CA MET A 89 -8.53 -9.51 0.79
C MET A 89 -9.41 -10.57 0.13
N GLU A 90 -8.84 -11.67 -0.35
CA GLU A 90 -9.63 -12.77 -0.93
C GLU A 90 -10.44 -13.50 0.15
N ALA A 91 -9.92 -13.64 1.37
CA ALA A 91 -10.73 -14.10 2.51
C ALA A 91 -11.91 -13.15 2.78
N GLY A 92 -11.66 -11.83 2.80
CA GLY A 92 -12.72 -10.82 2.93
C GLY A 92 -13.77 -10.89 1.83
N ARG A 93 -13.36 -11.11 0.57
CA ARG A 93 -14.28 -11.31 -0.56
C ARG A 93 -15.07 -12.61 -0.46
N ALA A 94 -14.48 -13.69 0.08
CA ALA A 94 -15.20 -14.94 0.31
C ALA A 94 -16.32 -14.75 1.34
N VAL A 95 -16.04 -14.02 2.42
CA VAL A 95 -17.04 -13.62 3.43
C VAL A 95 -18.13 -12.76 2.78
N GLN A 96 -17.76 -11.73 2.02
CA GLN A 96 -18.72 -10.85 1.34
C GLN A 96 -19.63 -11.60 0.35
N ARG A 97 -19.10 -12.64 -0.32
CA ARG A 97 -19.86 -13.50 -1.24
C ARG A 97 -20.75 -14.52 -0.52
N GLY A 98 -20.69 -14.59 0.81
CA GLY A 98 -21.44 -15.57 1.61
C GLY A 98 -20.89 -16.99 1.50
N LEU A 99 -19.66 -17.19 1.00
CA LEU A 99 -19.04 -18.52 0.93
C LEU A 99 -18.56 -19.01 2.30
N VAL A 100 -18.35 -18.08 3.24
CA VAL A 100 -17.91 -18.38 4.60
C VAL A 100 -19.09 -18.16 5.54
N THR A 101 -19.43 -19.18 6.32
CA THR A 101 -20.55 -19.19 7.27
C THR A 101 -20.14 -19.76 8.62
N ALA A 102 -20.73 -19.23 9.70
CA ALA A 102 -20.39 -19.57 11.08
C ALA A 102 -20.84 -20.99 11.44
N GLU A 103 -21.82 -21.52 10.73
CA GLU A 103 -22.43 -22.81 11.01
C GLU A 103 -21.60 -23.99 10.47
N ARG A 104 -20.75 -23.75 9.46
CA ARG A 104 -20.13 -24.85 8.71
C ARG A 104 -18.71 -24.62 8.21
N THR A 105 -18.38 -23.40 7.78
CA THR A 105 -17.18 -23.21 6.95
C THR A 105 -15.91 -23.16 7.80
N THR A 106 -14.95 -24.03 7.47
CA THR A 106 -13.55 -23.87 7.89
C THR A 106 -12.85 -22.96 6.89
N LEU A 107 -12.49 -21.75 7.32
CA LEU A 107 -11.73 -20.78 6.54
C LEU A 107 -10.24 -20.95 6.85
N VAL A 108 -9.43 -21.16 5.81
CA VAL A 108 -7.97 -21.17 5.90
C VAL A 108 -7.46 -20.04 5.01
N ALA A 109 -6.81 -19.04 5.58
CA ALA A 109 -6.34 -17.88 4.81
C ALA A 109 -4.94 -17.40 5.19
N SER A 110 -4.20 -16.92 4.20
CA SER A 110 -2.98 -16.15 4.45
C SER A 110 -3.31 -14.75 4.97
N THR A 111 -2.58 -14.25 5.95
CA THR A 111 -2.75 -12.89 6.49
C THR A 111 -1.98 -11.82 5.71
N HIS A 112 -1.13 -12.21 4.76
CA HIS A 112 -0.37 -11.25 3.97
C HIS A 112 -1.28 -10.38 3.08
N ARG A 113 -0.79 -9.18 2.74
CA ARG A 113 -1.52 -8.23 1.89
C ARG A 113 -0.82 -8.01 0.56
N VAL A 114 -1.59 -8.11 -0.52
CA VAL A 114 -1.19 -7.57 -1.83
C VAL A 114 -2.20 -6.50 -2.25
N TYR A 115 -1.84 -5.23 -2.02
CA TYR A 115 -2.76 -4.12 -2.28
C TYR A 115 -3.21 -4.08 -3.74
N SER A 116 -4.52 -3.99 -3.90
CA SER A 116 -5.18 -3.88 -5.21
C SER A 116 -4.84 -2.56 -5.90
N ILE A 117 -5.09 -2.49 -7.21
CA ILE A 117 -4.91 -1.23 -7.95
C ILE A 117 -5.78 -0.14 -7.35
N ALA A 118 -7.03 -0.45 -6.96
CA ALA A 118 -7.93 0.52 -6.35
C ALA A 118 -7.35 1.14 -5.06
N GLU A 119 -6.74 0.33 -4.19
CA GLU A 119 -6.09 0.81 -2.96
C GLU A 119 -4.85 1.67 -3.26
N LYS A 120 -4.08 1.31 -4.30
CA LYS A 120 -2.86 2.01 -4.72
C LYS A 120 -3.13 3.33 -5.44
N THR A 121 -4.25 3.45 -6.15
CA THR A 121 -4.57 4.64 -6.96
C THR A 121 -5.39 5.68 -6.22
N ALA A 122 -5.90 5.38 -5.02
CA ALA A 122 -6.62 6.36 -4.21
C ALA A 122 -5.73 7.58 -3.89
N LEU A 123 -6.30 8.79 -3.90
CA LEU A 123 -5.57 10.01 -3.56
C LEU A 123 -5.25 10.10 -2.05
N GLY A 124 -6.12 9.49 -1.23
CA GLY A 124 -6.02 9.39 0.22
C GLY A 124 -5.21 8.17 0.70
N ASP A 125 -5.54 7.66 1.89
CA ASP A 125 -5.16 6.30 2.27
C ASP A 125 -6.24 5.38 1.71
N GLY A 126 -5.92 4.64 0.64
CA GLY A 126 -6.85 3.74 -0.03
C GLY A 126 -6.88 2.34 0.57
N ARG A 127 -5.99 2.03 1.53
CA ARG A 127 -5.86 0.68 2.09
C ARG A 127 -7.09 0.30 2.89
N VAL A 128 -7.52 -0.94 2.73
CA VAL A 128 -8.49 -1.55 3.64
C VAL A 128 -7.79 -1.96 4.92
N ASP A 129 -8.47 -1.80 6.05
CA ASP A 129 -7.95 -2.15 7.39
C ASP A 129 -7.85 -3.68 7.57
N ASP A 130 -6.62 -4.17 7.74
CA ASP A 130 -6.31 -5.58 7.95
C ASP A 130 -6.98 -6.15 9.19
N SER A 131 -6.96 -5.39 10.29
CA SER A 131 -7.50 -5.83 11.58
C SER A 131 -9.01 -5.99 11.49
N ALA A 132 -9.68 -5.07 10.78
CA ALA A 132 -11.09 -5.19 10.49
C ALA A 132 -11.38 -6.43 9.63
N LEU A 133 -10.61 -6.68 8.56
CA LEU A 133 -10.81 -7.87 7.72
C LEU A 133 -10.65 -9.18 8.50
N VAL A 134 -9.61 -9.30 9.33
CA VAL A 134 -9.37 -10.47 10.18
C VAL A 134 -10.53 -10.65 11.18
N ALA A 135 -10.97 -9.58 11.84
CA ALA A 135 -12.08 -9.64 12.80
C ALA A 135 -13.40 -10.10 12.14
N HIS A 136 -13.73 -9.56 10.95
CA HIS A 136 -14.92 -9.97 10.20
C HIS A 136 -14.81 -11.43 9.72
N ALA A 137 -13.65 -11.86 9.24
CA ALA A 137 -13.42 -13.25 8.82
C ALA A 137 -13.54 -14.23 9.99
N HIS A 138 -13.02 -13.86 11.17
CA HIS A 138 -13.15 -14.64 12.39
C HIS A 138 -14.61 -14.80 12.83
N GLN A 139 -15.39 -13.72 12.78
CA GLN A 139 -16.82 -13.76 13.13
C GLN A 139 -17.66 -14.54 12.12
N ALA A 140 -17.28 -14.54 10.85
CA ALA A 140 -18.05 -15.16 9.78
C ALA A 140 -17.77 -16.66 9.60
N ALA A 141 -16.63 -17.19 10.07
CA ALA A 141 -16.24 -18.59 9.87
C ALA A 141 -16.56 -19.45 11.11
N LYS A 142 -16.86 -20.74 10.90
CA LYS A 142 -16.97 -21.72 11.99
C LYS A 142 -15.62 -21.94 12.67
N ARG A 143 -14.56 -22.02 11.85
CA ARG A 143 -13.16 -22.12 12.29
C ARG A 143 -12.33 -21.28 11.33
N PHE A 144 -11.42 -20.47 11.87
CA PHE A 144 -10.54 -19.63 11.06
C PHE A 144 -9.07 -19.94 11.35
N VAL A 145 -8.39 -20.60 10.41
CA VAL A 145 -6.94 -20.82 10.44
C VAL A 145 -6.26 -19.71 9.65
N ARG A 146 -5.38 -18.97 10.32
CA ARG A 146 -4.71 -17.80 9.72
C ARG A 146 -3.25 -17.67 10.18
N PHE A 147 -2.36 -17.34 9.25
CA PHE A 147 -0.99 -16.88 9.51
C PHE A 147 -0.40 -16.37 8.18
N ASP A 148 0.82 -15.82 8.21
CA ASP A 148 1.49 -15.39 6.98
C ASP A 148 2.01 -16.59 6.18
N MET A 149 1.16 -17.10 5.29
CA MET A 149 1.50 -18.25 4.43
C MET A 149 2.45 -17.85 3.29
N ALA A 150 2.50 -16.56 2.92
CA ALA A 150 3.43 -16.08 1.90
C ALA A 150 4.86 -16.10 2.45
N GLN A 151 5.06 -15.63 3.68
CA GLN A 151 6.33 -15.73 4.39
C GLN A 151 6.74 -17.19 4.60
N ALA A 152 5.81 -18.09 4.97
CA ALA A 152 6.10 -19.51 5.12
C ALA A 152 6.54 -20.17 3.80
N ALA A 153 5.92 -19.78 2.68
CA ALA A 153 6.30 -20.24 1.34
C ALA A 153 7.69 -19.73 0.95
N GLU A 154 8.00 -18.46 1.21
CA GLU A 154 9.33 -17.90 0.95
C GLU A 154 10.42 -18.58 1.78
N ALA A 155 10.19 -18.77 3.08
CA ALA A 155 11.14 -19.42 3.99
C ALA A 155 11.43 -20.89 3.60
N SER A 156 10.46 -21.58 3.01
CA SER A 156 10.62 -22.95 2.50
C SER A 156 11.13 -23.03 1.07
N GLY A 157 11.28 -21.89 0.38
CA GLY A 157 11.64 -21.83 -1.04
C GLY A 157 10.59 -22.48 -1.95
N SER A 158 9.31 -22.38 -1.59
CA SER A 158 8.18 -23.01 -2.27
C SER A 158 7.09 -21.98 -2.61
N VAL A 159 5.93 -22.47 -3.04
CA VAL A 159 4.73 -21.69 -3.39
C VAL A 159 3.68 -21.76 -2.28
N ILE A 160 2.85 -20.72 -2.19
CA ILE A 160 1.81 -20.59 -1.16
C ILE A 160 0.77 -21.73 -1.21
N SER A 161 0.52 -22.31 -2.39
CA SER A 161 -0.37 -23.47 -2.53
C SER A 161 0.08 -24.67 -1.69
N ALA A 162 1.39 -24.90 -1.52
CA ALA A 162 1.90 -25.99 -0.68
C ALA A 162 1.68 -25.73 0.81
N VAL A 163 1.79 -24.47 1.24
CA VAL A 163 1.47 -24.07 2.62
C VAL A 163 -0.03 -24.20 2.89
N LEU A 164 -0.88 -23.77 1.96
CA LEU A 164 -2.34 -23.92 2.05
C LEU A 164 -2.74 -25.40 2.10
N PHE A 165 -2.11 -26.27 1.30
CA PHE A 165 -2.37 -27.71 1.33
C PHE A 165 -1.97 -28.34 2.66
N GLY A 166 -0.83 -27.93 3.22
CA GLY A 166 -0.40 -28.27 4.57
C GLY A 166 -1.38 -27.83 5.64
N ALA A 167 -1.80 -26.56 5.59
CA ALA A 167 -2.74 -26.01 6.54
C ALA A 167 -4.11 -26.71 6.47
N LEU A 168 -4.60 -27.02 5.26
CA LEU A 168 -5.79 -27.83 5.05
C LEU A 168 -5.67 -29.21 5.73
N ALA A 169 -4.55 -29.91 5.52
CA ALA A 169 -4.29 -31.19 6.18
C ALA A 169 -4.27 -31.05 7.71
N GLY A 170 -3.63 -30.00 8.23
CA GLY A 170 -3.55 -29.75 9.67
C GLY A 170 -4.89 -29.34 10.31
N THR A 171 -5.86 -28.87 9.54
CA THR A 171 -7.22 -28.63 10.08
C THR A 171 -7.94 -29.92 10.48
N GLY A 172 -7.59 -31.06 9.87
CA GLY A 172 -8.29 -32.33 10.05
C GLY A 172 -9.72 -32.36 9.49
N VAL A 173 -10.15 -31.35 8.73
CA VAL A 173 -11.51 -31.27 8.18
C VAL A 173 -11.77 -32.28 7.06
N LEU A 174 -10.72 -32.70 6.35
CA LEU A 174 -10.81 -33.71 5.30
C LEU A 174 -10.52 -35.11 5.86
N PRO A 175 -11.20 -36.15 5.36
CA PRO A 175 -11.08 -37.53 5.86
C PRO A 175 -9.85 -38.25 5.29
N PHE A 176 -8.69 -37.58 5.28
CA PHE A 176 -7.43 -38.13 4.78
C PHE A 176 -6.31 -37.95 5.81
N SER A 177 -5.46 -38.97 5.93
CA SER A 177 -4.24 -38.92 6.74
C SER A 177 -3.20 -37.99 6.16
N ARG A 178 -2.34 -37.45 7.02
CA ARG A 178 -1.17 -36.65 6.62
C ARG A 178 -0.30 -37.35 5.57
N ALA A 179 -0.07 -38.65 5.70
CA ALA A 179 0.72 -39.42 4.73
C ALA A 179 0.10 -39.44 3.33
N GLN A 180 -1.23 -39.43 3.21
CA GLN A 180 -1.93 -39.35 1.92
C GLN A 180 -1.76 -37.96 1.26
N PHE A 181 -1.74 -36.89 2.05
CA PHE A 181 -1.40 -35.56 1.55
C PHE A 181 0.05 -35.49 1.07
N GLU A 182 1.01 -35.99 1.85
CA GLU A 182 2.43 -36.01 1.46
C GLU A 182 2.65 -36.82 0.17
N ALA A 183 2.03 -38.00 0.05
CA ALA A 183 2.08 -38.82 -1.16
C ALA A 183 1.52 -38.11 -2.40
N THR A 184 0.53 -37.22 -2.22
CA THR A 184 -0.03 -36.39 -3.31
C THR A 184 1.01 -35.38 -3.83
N ILE A 185 1.76 -34.74 -2.94
CA ILE A 185 2.85 -33.84 -3.31
C ILE A 185 3.94 -34.61 -4.07
N GLU A 186 4.29 -35.81 -3.61
CA GLU A 186 5.30 -36.67 -4.24
C GLU A 186 4.88 -37.09 -5.66
N ARG A 187 3.62 -37.50 -5.87
CA ARG A 187 3.07 -37.83 -7.19
C ARG A 187 3.11 -36.65 -8.16
N GLY A 188 2.92 -35.43 -7.66
CA GLY A 188 3.01 -34.21 -8.46
C GLY A 188 4.39 -33.97 -9.09
N GLY A 189 5.46 -34.54 -8.54
CA GLY A 189 6.81 -34.60 -9.14
C GLY A 189 7.57 -33.28 -9.27
N VAL A 190 6.91 -32.12 -9.20
CA VAL A 190 7.52 -30.79 -9.37
C VAL A 190 7.82 -30.17 -8.01
N GLY A 191 9.10 -29.85 -7.76
CA GLY A 191 9.49 -29.13 -6.56
C GLY A 191 9.17 -29.86 -5.25
N VAL A 192 9.11 -31.20 -5.26
CA VAL A 192 8.64 -32.05 -4.15
C VAL A 192 9.28 -31.67 -2.81
N LYS A 193 10.61 -31.57 -2.75
CA LYS A 193 11.33 -31.25 -1.49
C LYS A 193 10.93 -29.87 -0.92
N PRO A 194 11.00 -28.76 -1.67
CA PRO A 194 10.42 -27.48 -1.24
C PRO A 194 8.94 -27.56 -0.84
N SER A 195 8.10 -28.25 -1.62
CA SER A 195 6.66 -28.40 -1.35
C SER A 195 6.38 -29.14 -0.04
N LEU A 196 7.10 -30.22 0.26
CA LEU A 196 6.97 -30.95 1.53
C LEU A 196 7.41 -30.10 2.74
N ARG A 197 8.48 -29.28 2.59
CA ARG A 197 8.87 -28.32 3.64
C ARG A 197 7.79 -27.27 3.89
N ALA A 198 7.21 -26.74 2.81
CA ALA A 198 6.12 -25.76 2.90
C ALA A 198 4.84 -26.37 3.50
N PHE A 199 4.52 -27.60 3.11
CA PHE A 199 3.43 -28.40 3.65
C PHE A 199 3.57 -28.59 5.16
N GLU A 200 4.76 -28.97 5.65
CA GLU A 200 5.03 -29.13 7.09
C GLU A 200 4.81 -27.82 7.86
N LEU A 201 5.29 -26.69 7.33
CA LEU A 201 5.05 -25.38 7.94
C LEU A 201 3.56 -25.02 7.99
N GLY A 202 2.81 -25.40 6.95
CA GLY A 202 1.36 -25.21 6.93
C GLY A 202 0.64 -26.11 7.93
N PHE A 203 0.98 -27.39 7.96
CA PHE A 203 0.38 -28.42 8.80
C PHE A 203 0.55 -28.09 10.29
N SER A 204 1.80 -27.80 10.70
CA SER A 204 2.13 -27.51 12.11
C SER A 204 1.47 -26.23 12.65
N ARG A 205 1.20 -25.24 11.79
CA ARG A 205 0.58 -23.97 12.19
C ARG A 205 -0.95 -23.99 12.18
N ALA A 206 -1.58 -24.99 11.56
CA ALA A 206 -3.03 -25.07 11.48
C ALA A 206 -3.70 -25.58 12.77
N ASP A 207 -2.96 -26.27 13.62
CA ASP A 207 -3.43 -26.86 14.88
C ASP A 207 -3.31 -25.90 16.08
N VAL A 208 -2.56 -24.80 15.92
CA VAL A 208 -2.48 -23.76 16.94
C VAL A 208 -3.75 -22.94 16.87
N ASP A 209 -4.65 -23.15 17.84
CA ASP A 209 -5.81 -22.28 18.09
C ASP A 209 -5.29 -20.85 18.27
N THR A 210 -5.34 -20.07 17.20
CA THR A 210 -4.80 -18.71 17.11
C THR A 210 -5.79 -17.71 17.69
N ASP A 211 -6.36 -18.04 18.85
CA ASP A 211 -7.00 -17.08 19.77
C ASP A 211 -5.95 -16.23 20.49
N THR A 212 -4.69 -16.67 20.50
CA THR A 212 -3.55 -15.93 21.06
C THR A 212 -2.87 -14.94 20.11
N ASP A 213 -3.22 -14.95 18.82
CA ASP A 213 -2.69 -14.00 17.81
C ASP A 213 -3.59 -12.77 17.61
N ALA A 214 -4.17 -12.28 18.72
CA ALA A 214 -4.53 -10.87 18.87
C ALA A 214 -3.29 -9.98 19.14
N SER A 215 -2.09 -10.58 19.17
CA SER A 215 -0.80 -9.87 19.23
C SER A 215 0.04 -10.21 17.99
N SER A 216 -0.32 -9.60 16.85
CA SER A 216 0.56 -9.20 15.72
C SER A 216 1.68 -10.16 15.23
N PRO A 217 1.71 -10.39 13.91
CA PRO A 217 2.60 -9.53 13.13
C PRO A 217 1.83 -8.83 12.01
N THR A 218 0.81 -8.05 12.38
CA THR A 218 0.71 -6.73 11.76
C THR A 218 1.90 -5.94 12.28
N GLN A 219 3.05 -6.13 11.64
CA GLN A 219 3.94 -5.01 11.43
C GLN A 219 3.19 -4.01 10.53
N THR A 220 2.19 -3.33 11.10
CA THR A 220 2.36 -1.90 11.12
C THR A 220 3.68 -1.79 11.84
N GLU A 221 4.73 -1.37 11.14
CA GLU A 221 5.87 -0.75 11.78
C GLU A 221 5.30 0.40 12.65
N GLN A 222 4.68 0.10 13.80
CA GLN A 222 5.10 0.76 15.01
C GLN A 222 6.58 0.45 14.99
N PRO A 223 7.43 1.47 14.79
CA PRO A 223 8.84 1.24 14.86
C PRO A 223 9.01 0.53 16.19
N GLU A 224 9.43 -0.73 16.11
CA GLU A 224 10.30 -1.30 17.11
C GLU A 224 11.12 -0.12 17.59
N GLN A 225 11.26 0.08 18.89
CA GLN A 225 12.35 0.92 19.36
C GLN A 225 13.67 0.20 18.99
N ALA A 226 13.88 -0.14 17.71
CA ALA A 226 15.10 0.02 16.97
C ALA A 226 15.70 1.30 17.52
N GLN A 227 16.55 1.07 18.51
CA GLN A 227 17.45 2.05 19.06
C GLN A 227 18.01 2.73 17.84
N THR A 228 17.53 3.94 17.56
CA THR A 228 17.86 4.61 16.32
C THR A 228 19.38 4.65 16.31
N PRO A 229 20.06 3.96 15.37
CA PRO A 229 21.49 3.77 15.48
C PRO A 229 22.09 5.15 15.65
N ALA A 230 22.89 5.33 16.71
CA ALA A 230 23.38 6.65 17.09
C ALA A 230 23.99 7.31 15.84
N PRO A 231 23.55 8.52 15.47
CA PRO A 231 24.00 9.15 14.23
C PRO A 231 25.52 9.28 14.26
N ARG A 232 26.17 8.66 13.27
CA ARG A 232 27.64 8.70 13.13
C ARG A 232 28.16 10.06 12.72
N ASP A 233 27.31 10.86 12.06
CA ASP A 233 27.63 12.21 11.61
C ASP A 233 27.32 13.25 12.72
N PRO A 234 28.30 14.08 13.13
CA PRO A 234 28.11 15.09 14.18
C PRO A 234 27.02 16.13 13.88
N ALA A 235 26.82 16.50 12.61
CA ALA A 235 25.77 17.45 12.23
C ALA A 235 24.37 16.83 12.42
N VAL A 236 24.22 15.55 12.08
CA VAL A 236 22.98 14.82 12.32
C VAL A 236 22.73 14.63 13.82
N ALA A 237 23.77 14.30 14.60
CA ALA A 237 23.66 14.18 16.04
C ALA A 237 23.14 15.47 16.69
N ARG A 238 23.65 16.64 16.27
CA ARG A 238 23.15 17.95 16.73
C ARG A 238 21.68 18.18 16.39
N LEU A 239 21.23 17.78 15.19
CA LEU A 239 19.82 17.93 14.81
C LEU A 239 18.90 17.05 15.67
N ILE A 240 19.30 15.81 15.94
CA ILE A 240 18.52 14.91 16.81
C ILE A 240 18.48 15.45 18.25
N GLU A 241 19.57 16.02 18.74
CA GLU A 241 19.59 16.62 20.07
C GLU A 241 18.69 17.87 20.16
N ARG A 242 18.68 18.69 19.11
CA ARG A 242 17.71 19.80 18.98
C ARG A 242 16.27 19.31 19.02
N VAL A 243 15.94 18.21 18.35
CA VAL A 243 14.59 17.62 18.43
C VAL A 243 14.24 17.22 19.86
N ARG A 244 15.17 16.61 20.59
CA ARG A 244 14.93 16.18 21.98
C ARG A 244 14.76 17.36 22.94
N THR A 245 15.54 18.42 22.74
CA THR A 245 15.56 19.61 23.61
C THR A 245 14.40 20.56 23.31
N ASP A 246 14.16 20.84 22.03
CA ASP A 246 13.30 21.93 21.60
C ASP A 246 11.87 21.49 21.25
N LEU A 247 11.56 20.19 21.24
CA LEU A 247 10.22 19.68 20.89
C LEU A 247 9.66 18.73 21.95
N PRO A 248 8.34 18.78 22.21
CA PRO A 248 7.69 17.90 23.16
C PRO A 248 7.65 16.45 22.64
N ALA A 249 7.66 15.49 23.57
CA ALA A 249 7.79 14.05 23.28
C ALA A 249 6.81 13.51 22.20
N HIS A 250 5.58 14.04 22.14
CA HIS A 250 4.58 13.60 21.17
C HIS A 250 4.89 14.01 19.71
N ALA A 251 5.73 15.02 19.48
CA ALA A 251 6.12 15.49 18.15
C ALA A 251 7.49 14.95 17.71
N GLN A 252 8.33 14.51 18.65
CA GLN A 252 9.69 14.03 18.39
C GLN A 252 9.78 12.91 17.34
N PRO A 253 8.91 11.87 17.33
CA PRO A 253 9.01 10.79 16.35
C PRO A 253 8.88 11.29 14.90
N PHE A 254 7.92 12.19 14.62
CA PHE A 254 7.76 12.76 13.28
C PHE A 254 8.83 13.78 12.95
N ALA A 255 9.34 14.52 13.93
CA ALA A 255 10.43 15.46 13.72
C ALA A 255 11.75 14.75 13.37
N ILE A 256 12.07 13.64 14.05
CA ILE A 256 13.24 12.80 13.73
C ILE A 256 13.13 12.24 12.31
N GLU A 257 11.97 11.70 11.95
CA GLU A 257 11.73 11.18 10.61
C GLU A 257 11.77 12.30 9.54
N GLY A 258 11.25 13.48 9.88
CA GLY A 258 11.36 14.67 9.05
C GLY A 258 12.80 15.10 8.80
N VAL A 259 13.64 15.12 9.85
CA VAL A 259 15.08 15.38 9.73
C VAL A 259 15.74 14.37 8.81
N ARG A 260 15.51 13.06 9.03
CA ARG A 260 16.05 11.99 8.18
C ARG A 260 15.66 12.18 6.70
N ARG A 261 14.37 12.42 6.45
CA ARG A 261 13.80 12.61 5.11
C ARG A 261 14.39 13.84 4.41
N LEU A 262 14.57 14.95 5.13
CA LEU A 262 15.06 16.20 4.55
C LEU A 262 16.58 16.21 4.32
N ILE A 263 17.34 15.46 5.11
CA ILE A 263 18.75 15.16 4.82
C ILE A 263 18.87 14.34 3.54
N ASP A 264 18.09 13.26 3.40
CA ASP A 264 18.08 12.45 2.17
C ASP A 264 17.61 13.27 0.96
N TYR A 265 16.64 14.15 1.14
CA TYR A 265 16.13 15.04 0.11
C TYR A 265 17.18 16.08 -0.34
N GLN A 266 17.77 16.83 0.58
CA GLN A 266 18.60 18.00 0.27
C GLN A 266 19.94 18.03 1.02
N ASP A 267 19.97 18.29 2.33
CA ASP A 267 21.18 18.36 3.16
C ASP A 267 20.81 18.63 4.65
N PRO A 268 21.77 18.51 5.60
CA PRO A 268 21.53 18.84 7.01
C PRO A 268 21.06 20.28 7.28
N ASP A 269 21.51 21.27 6.49
CA ASP A 269 21.09 22.67 6.67
C ASP A 269 19.61 22.86 6.32
N TYR A 270 19.12 22.13 5.31
CA TYR A 270 17.71 22.13 4.96
C TYR A 270 16.84 21.44 6.04
N ALA A 271 17.34 20.37 6.64
CA ALA A 271 16.70 19.75 7.80
C ALA A 271 16.70 20.67 9.03
N ALA A 272 17.74 21.47 9.24
CA ALA A 272 17.77 22.50 10.28
C ALA A 272 16.67 23.56 10.06
N SER A 273 16.48 24.00 8.81
CA SER A 273 15.43 24.98 8.44
C SER A 273 14.01 24.44 8.73
N TYR A 274 13.80 23.14 8.60
CA TYR A 274 12.56 22.48 9.00
C TYR A 274 12.33 22.53 10.50
N LEU A 275 13.36 22.23 11.30
CA LEU A 275 13.28 22.33 12.76
C LEU A 275 13.02 23.77 13.20
N ASP A 276 13.68 24.75 12.58
CA ASP A 276 13.47 26.17 12.90
C ASP A 276 12.00 26.56 12.71
N ARG A 277 11.38 26.16 11.59
CA ARG A 277 9.95 26.38 11.31
C ARG A 277 9.05 25.69 12.34
N LEU A 278 9.37 24.46 12.72
CA LEU A 278 8.56 23.69 13.68
C LEU A 278 8.68 24.25 15.10
N ILE A 279 9.87 24.72 15.50
CA ILE A 279 10.11 25.36 16.80
C ILE A 279 9.44 26.73 16.87
N GLN A 280 9.51 27.53 15.79
CA GLN A 280 8.75 28.77 15.68
C GLN A 280 7.25 28.54 15.81
N LEU A 281 6.73 27.50 15.15
CA LEU A 281 5.33 27.12 15.28
C LEU A 281 5.01 26.71 16.72
N ARG A 282 5.83 25.85 17.35
CA ARG A 282 5.65 25.47 18.76
C ARG A 282 5.52 26.69 19.66
N ALA A 283 6.41 27.67 19.50
CA ALA A 283 6.40 28.90 20.30
C ALA A 283 5.15 29.76 20.08
N ALA A 284 4.48 29.62 18.93
CA ALA A 284 3.25 30.35 18.60
C ALA A 284 1.96 29.62 19.03
N LEU A 285 2.06 28.38 19.52
CA LEU A 285 0.93 27.53 19.89
C LEU A 285 0.85 27.30 21.41
N PRO A 286 -0.35 27.18 21.99
CA PRO A 286 -0.52 26.69 23.36
C PRO A 286 0.02 25.26 23.57
N ASP A 287 0.60 24.97 24.74
CA ASP A 287 1.16 23.65 25.08
C ASP A 287 0.13 22.49 25.05
N THR A 288 -1.17 22.80 25.07
CA THR A 288 -2.25 21.82 25.01
C THR A 288 -2.46 21.21 23.63
N ASP A 289 -1.90 21.81 22.56
CA ASP A 289 -2.24 21.49 21.18
C ASP A 289 -1.37 20.35 20.60
N ARG A 290 -1.36 19.23 21.33
CA ARG A 290 -0.50 18.06 21.04
C ARG A 290 -0.73 17.47 19.64
N ALA A 291 -1.98 17.39 19.22
CA ALA A 291 -2.35 16.85 17.91
C ALA A 291 -1.86 17.76 16.77
N LEU A 292 -2.01 19.08 16.94
CA LEU A 292 -1.65 20.06 15.92
C LEU A 292 -0.15 20.03 15.62
N LEU A 293 0.70 20.11 16.64
CA LEU A 293 2.15 20.12 16.44
C LEU A 293 2.64 18.81 15.83
N ARG A 294 2.07 17.67 16.28
CA ARG A 294 2.38 16.35 15.75
C ARG A 294 2.03 16.22 14.27
N GLU A 295 0.82 16.60 13.88
CA GLU A 295 0.39 16.54 12.47
C GLU A 295 1.16 17.55 11.61
N THR A 296 1.48 18.73 12.14
CA THR A 296 2.27 19.72 11.40
C THR A 296 3.70 19.26 11.21
N ALA A 297 4.34 18.64 12.21
CA ALA A 297 5.67 18.05 12.07
C ALA A 297 5.72 17.04 10.91
N ARG A 298 4.72 16.14 10.85
CA ARG A 298 4.57 15.16 9.77
C ARG A 298 4.37 15.82 8.41
N HIS A 299 3.37 16.69 8.29
CA HIS A 299 2.96 17.27 7.01
C HIS A 299 3.94 18.32 6.47
N LEU A 300 4.62 19.07 7.34
CA LEU A 300 5.65 20.01 6.94
C LEU A 300 6.86 19.28 6.33
N ALA A 301 7.30 18.17 6.92
CA ALA A 301 8.38 17.37 6.36
C ALA A 301 8.03 16.81 4.99
N LEU A 302 6.78 16.34 4.81
CA LEU A 302 6.27 15.87 3.52
C LEU A 302 6.23 16.98 2.47
N TRP A 303 5.74 18.17 2.82
CA TRP A 303 5.67 19.28 1.88
C TRP A 303 7.06 19.83 1.52
N MET A 304 7.95 20.00 2.50
CA MET A 304 9.32 20.46 2.25
C MET A 304 10.15 19.49 1.40
N SER A 305 9.70 18.24 1.24
CA SER A 305 10.35 17.20 0.42
C SER A 305 9.49 16.82 -0.81
N TYR A 306 8.93 17.84 -1.47
CA TYR A 306 8.13 17.68 -2.68
C TYR A 306 8.90 17.01 -3.82
N GLU A 307 8.18 16.29 -4.69
CA GLU A 307 8.75 15.55 -5.82
C GLU A 307 9.01 16.49 -7.00
N ASP A 308 10.21 17.08 -7.06
CA ASP A 308 10.69 17.81 -8.25
C ASP A 308 11.41 16.90 -9.25
N THR A 309 11.68 17.45 -10.44
CA THR A 309 12.41 16.74 -11.50
C THR A 309 13.76 16.20 -11.04
N ILE A 310 14.46 16.94 -10.17
CA ILE A 310 15.75 16.57 -9.58
C ILE A 310 15.59 15.35 -8.68
N ARG A 311 14.59 15.36 -7.79
CA ARG A 311 14.28 14.29 -6.85
C ARG A 311 13.79 13.04 -7.57
N VAL A 312 12.90 13.20 -8.55
CA VAL A 312 12.40 12.08 -9.37
C VAL A 312 13.56 11.43 -10.13
N ALA A 313 14.48 12.23 -10.68
CA ALA A 313 15.67 11.70 -11.35
C ALA A 313 16.62 10.99 -10.37
N ASP A 314 16.88 11.57 -9.19
CA ASP A 314 17.66 10.93 -8.12
C ASP A 314 17.06 9.56 -7.77
N LEU A 315 15.78 9.49 -7.42
CA LEU A 315 15.08 8.25 -7.08
C LEU A 315 15.17 7.19 -8.19
N LYS A 316 15.10 7.58 -9.46
CA LYS A 316 15.19 6.66 -10.61
C LYS A 316 16.60 6.13 -10.88
N THR A 317 17.63 6.80 -10.37
CA THR A 317 19.05 6.42 -10.56
C THR A 317 19.68 5.74 -9.35
N ARG A 318 18.99 5.64 -8.20
CA ARG A 318 19.52 4.99 -6.98
C ARG A 318 19.81 3.50 -7.19
N GLY A 319 20.97 3.03 -6.73
CA GLY A 319 21.35 1.61 -6.76
C GLY A 319 20.35 0.68 -6.06
N SER A 320 19.88 1.09 -4.87
CA SER A 320 18.86 0.36 -4.12
C SER A 320 17.54 0.16 -4.88
N ARG A 321 17.21 1.06 -5.81
CA ARG A 321 16.05 0.89 -6.69
C ARG A 321 16.29 -0.25 -7.70
N PHE A 322 17.48 -0.33 -8.30
CA PHE A 322 17.80 -1.40 -9.24
C PHE A 322 17.78 -2.78 -8.55
N GLU A 323 18.32 -2.85 -7.33
CA GLU A 323 18.28 -4.06 -6.50
C GLU A 323 16.85 -4.47 -6.17
N ARG A 324 16.03 -3.52 -5.69
CA ARG A 324 14.63 -3.77 -5.40
C ARG A 324 13.84 -4.24 -6.62
N VAL A 325 13.96 -3.55 -7.76
CA VAL A 325 13.24 -3.95 -8.98
C VAL A 325 13.69 -5.33 -9.45
N ARG A 326 15.00 -5.65 -9.39
CA ARG A 326 15.52 -6.99 -9.71
C ARG A 326 14.93 -8.06 -8.80
N GLY A 327 14.82 -7.78 -7.50
CA GLY A 327 14.17 -8.66 -6.52
C GLY A 327 12.68 -8.86 -6.79
N GLU A 328 11.95 -7.78 -7.06
CA GLU A 328 10.50 -7.82 -7.37
C GLU A 328 10.18 -8.67 -8.60
N VAL A 329 11.04 -8.65 -9.64
CA VAL A 329 10.87 -9.49 -10.83
C VAL A 329 11.54 -10.86 -10.73
N ARG A 330 12.16 -11.18 -9.59
CA ARG A 330 12.92 -12.42 -9.35
C ARG A 330 13.92 -12.75 -10.48
N ALA A 331 14.56 -11.73 -11.04
CA ALA A 331 15.50 -11.92 -12.14
C ALA A 331 16.76 -12.65 -11.66
N GLN A 332 17.11 -13.72 -12.36
CA GLN A 332 18.31 -14.52 -12.10
C GLN A 332 19.58 -13.74 -12.48
N ALA A 333 20.74 -14.20 -11.98
CA ALA A 333 22.01 -13.50 -12.19
C ALA A 333 22.43 -13.40 -13.67
N ASP A 334 22.01 -14.35 -14.50
CA ASP A 334 22.25 -14.44 -15.94
C ASP A 334 21.19 -13.71 -16.78
N GLN A 335 20.12 -13.21 -16.17
CA GLN A 335 19.02 -12.55 -16.87
C GLN A 335 19.25 -11.03 -17.00
N LEU A 336 19.06 -10.53 -18.22
CA LEU A 336 19.15 -9.10 -18.51
C LEU A 336 17.84 -8.39 -18.16
N LEU A 337 17.93 -7.36 -17.31
CA LEU A 337 16.80 -6.52 -16.92
C LEU A 337 16.83 -5.16 -17.64
N ALA A 338 15.78 -4.86 -18.39
CA ALA A 338 15.56 -3.55 -18.99
C ALA A 338 14.53 -2.74 -18.18
N ILE A 339 14.93 -1.59 -17.66
CA ILE A 339 14.01 -0.68 -16.94
C ILE A 339 13.74 0.52 -17.84
N ASN A 340 12.46 0.72 -18.18
CA ASN A 340 11.98 1.80 -19.04
C ASN A 340 11.10 2.75 -18.23
N GLU A 341 11.49 4.01 -18.15
CA GLU A 341 10.74 5.07 -17.48
C GLU A 341 9.88 5.80 -18.48
N PHE A 342 8.57 5.83 -18.24
CA PHE A 342 7.64 6.67 -18.98
C PHE A 342 7.61 8.05 -18.32
N MET A 343 8.01 9.08 -19.06
CA MET A 343 8.09 10.45 -18.58
C MET A 343 7.28 11.36 -19.50
N HIS A 344 6.49 12.26 -18.94
CA HIS A 344 5.77 13.27 -19.71
C HIS A 344 6.16 14.66 -19.18
N PRO A 345 7.39 15.13 -19.49
CA PRO A 345 7.93 16.35 -18.91
C PRO A 345 7.12 17.54 -19.40
N ARG A 346 6.50 18.27 -18.49
CA ARG A 346 5.74 19.47 -18.82
C ARG A 346 6.67 20.68 -18.95
N ILE A 347 6.24 21.69 -19.73
CA ILE A 347 6.99 22.96 -19.78
C ILE A 347 7.05 23.61 -18.40
N GLU A 348 5.99 23.49 -17.60
CA GLU A 348 5.97 24.00 -16.23
C GLU A 348 7.08 23.36 -15.39
N GLU A 349 7.28 22.04 -15.48
CA GLU A 349 8.33 21.33 -14.74
C GLU A 349 9.74 21.77 -15.18
N ILE A 350 9.93 22.06 -16.47
CA ILE A 350 11.18 22.61 -16.98
C ILE A 350 11.42 24.00 -16.40
N CYS A 351 10.43 24.90 -16.48
CA CYS A 351 10.51 26.25 -15.88
C CYS A 351 10.79 26.19 -14.38
N GLU A 352 10.13 25.27 -13.68
CA GLU A 352 10.23 25.05 -12.24
C GLU A 352 11.62 24.54 -11.81
N THR A 353 12.32 23.82 -12.69
CA THR A 353 13.69 23.32 -12.44
C THR A 353 14.76 24.38 -12.63
N LEU A 354 14.47 25.44 -13.39
CA LEU A 354 15.42 26.53 -13.66
C LEU A 354 15.55 27.49 -12.46
N PRO A 355 16.67 28.23 -12.35
CA PRO A 355 16.78 29.34 -11.41
C PRO A 355 15.60 30.30 -11.52
N ALA A 356 15.11 30.83 -10.39
CA ALA A 356 13.83 31.55 -10.31
C ALA A 356 13.60 32.61 -11.40
N GLY A 357 14.59 33.45 -11.70
CA GLY A 357 14.49 34.47 -12.75
C GLY A 357 14.31 33.89 -14.16
N LEU A 358 15.11 32.86 -14.50
CA LEU A 358 15.04 32.17 -15.79
C LEU A 358 13.74 31.37 -15.93
N GLY A 359 13.32 30.71 -14.85
CA GLY A 359 12.05 29.98 -14.81
C GLY A 359 10.86 30.91 -15.08
N ARG A 360 10.81 32.08 -14.42
CA ARG A 360 9.75 33.07 -14.65
C ARG A 360 9.79 33.68 -16.04
N TRP A 361 10.97 33.90 -16.58
CA TRP A 361 11.14 34.34 -17.97
C TRP A 361 10.56 33.29 -18.92
N LEU A 362 10.99 32.04 -18.83
CA LEU A 362 10.55 30.95 -19.72
C LEU A 362 9.06 30.60 -19.57
N ALA A 363 8.48 30.83 -18.40
CA ALA A 363 7.05 30.64 -18.16
C ALA A 363 6.18 31.64 -18.96
N LYS A 364 6.72 32.80 -19.36
CA LYS A 364 5.98 33.79 -20.16
C LYS A 364 5.86 33.35 -21.62
N PRO A 365 4.76 33.66 -22.32
CA PRO A 365 4.59 33.29 -23.71
C PRO A 365 5.53 34.08 -24.63
N HIS A 366 6.56 33.42 -25.16
CA HIS A 366 7.47 33.96 -26.18
C HIS A 366 7.94 32.85 -27.15
N GLY A 367 8.81 33.18 -28.13
CA GLY A 367 9.30 32.23 -29.13
C GLY A 367 9.96 30.98 -28.51
N VAL A 368 10.88 31.18 -27.56
CA VAL A 368 11.56 30.07 -26.85
C VAL A 368 10.59 29.22 -26.03
N HIS A 369 9.62 29.82 -25.32
CA HIS A 369 8.57 29.06 -24.62
C HIS A 369 7.82 28.13 -25.59
N ARG A 370 7.39 28.65 -26.75
CA ARG A 370 6.68 27.85 -27.76
C ARG A 370 7.53 26.68 -28.29
N LEU A 371 8.82 26.91 -28.50
CA LEU A 371 9.76 25.87 -28.93
C LEU A 371 9.92 24.77 -27.87
N VAL A 372 10.19 25.16 -26.62
CA VAL A 372 10.35 24.22 -25.49
C VAL A 372 9.06 23.45 -25.25
N LYS A 373 7.91 24.11 -25.30
CA LYS A 373 6.59 23.48 -25.15
C LYS A 373 6.35 22.40 -26.21
N ARG A 374 6.72 22.68 -27.47
CA ARG A 374 6.60 21.70 -28.56
C ARG A 374 7.51 20.48 -28.33
N PHE A 375 8.71 20.68 -27.79
CA PHE A 375 9.63 19.60 -27.43
C PHE A 375 9.13 18.78 -26.23
N ALA A 376 8.47 19.43 -25.27
CA ALA A 376 7.91 18.83 -24.06
C ALA A 376 6.56 18.12 -24.28
N ALA A 377 5.87 18.37 -25.39
CA ALA A 377 4.52 17.88 -25.64
C ALA A 377 4.40 16.34 -25.81
N SER A 378 5.50 15.64 -26.11
CA SER A 378 5.48 14.19 -26.29
C SER A 378 5.99 13.45 -25.05
N GLY A 379 5.29 12.38 -24.68
CA GLY A 379 5.81 11.40 -23.73
C GLY A 379 7.11 10.80 -24.22
N ARG A 380 8.04 10.55 -23.30
CA ARG A 380 9.36 9.99 -23.57
C ARG A 380 9.53 8.72 -22.78
N VAL A 381 10.15 7.74 -23.42
CA VAL A 381 10.61 6.53 -22.77
C VAL A 381 12.11 6.62 -22.56
N VAL A 382 12.55 6.67 -21.31
CA VAL A 382 13.97 6.70 -20.95
C VAL A 382 14.34 5.35 -20.36
N ARG A 383 15.20 4.60 -21.04
CA ARG A 383 15.73 3.33 -20.51
C ARG A 383 16.79 3.62 -19.45
N THR A 384 16.41 3.62 -18.17
CA THR A 384 17.30 3.88 -17.02
C THR A 384 18.39 2.84 -16.86
N SER A 385 18.18 1.62 -17.35
CA SER A 385 19.23 0.58 -17.35
C SER A 385 20.24 0.71 -18.50
N SER A 386 20.09 1.70 -19.39
CA SER A 386 21.10 2.05 -20.40
C SER A 386 22.03 3.13 -19.88
N LEU A 387 23.30 3.12 -20.31
CA LEU A 387 24.28 4.15 -19.91
C LEU A 387 23.79 5.57 -20.24
N ARG A 388 23.26 5.78 -21.46
CA ARG A 388 22.76 7.10 -21.90
C ARG A 388 21.57 7.56 -21.06
N GLY A 389 20.60 6.69 -20.80
CA GLY A 389 19.42 7.03 -20.00
C GLY A 389 19.77 7.28 -18.53
N TYR A 390 20.68 6.48 -17.98
CA TYR A 390 21.21 6.67 -16.63
C TYR A 390 21.94 8.01 -16.51
N LEU A 391 22.91 8.30 -17.39
CA LEU A 391 23.69 9.54 -17.35
C LEU A 391 22.81 10.78 -17.52
N LEU A 392 21.77 10.72 -18.35
CA LEU A 392 20.79 11.79 -18.50
C LEU A 392 20.10 12.12 -17.16
N LEU A 393 19.51 11.12 -16.50
CA LEU A 393 18.82 11.33 -15.24
C LEU A 393 19.79 11.65 -14.10
N TYR A 394 20.98 11.06 -14.12
CA TYR A 394 22.03 11.34 -13.16
C TYR A 394 22.51 12.79 -13.24
N ALA A 395 22.66 13.34 -14.44
CA ALA A 395 22.98 14.75 -14.63
C ALA A 395 21.89 15.67 -14.05
N VAL A 396 20.61 15.32 -14.23
CA VAL A 396 19.49 16.05 -13.62
C VAL A 396 19.50 15.93 -12.10
N ALA A 397 19.74 14.73 -11.55
CA ALA A 397 19.85 14.49 -10.11
C ALA A 397 20.99 15.29 -9.47
N ARG A 398 22.11 15.48 -10.19
CA ARG A 398 23.26 16.29 -9.75
C ARG A 398 22.94 17.79 -9.61
N LEU A 399 21.82 18.27 -10.17
CA LEU A 399 21.33 19.64 -9.95
C LEU A 399 20.77 19.86 -8.53
N ARG A 400 20.78 18.85 -7.64
CA ARG A 400 20.39 18.94 -6.22
C ARG A 400 20.96 20.18 -5.51
N GLY A 401 22.21 20.57 -5.77
CA GLY A 401 22.80 21.78 -5.18
C GLY A 401 22.13 23.09 -5.62
N LEU A 402 21.49 23.10 -6.78
CA LEU A 402 20.75 24.25 -7.30
C LEU A 402 19.30 24.30 -6.83
N ARG A 403 18.77 23.23 -6.20
CA ARG A 403 17.36 23.11 -5.83
C ARG A 403 16.84 24.33 -5.07
N ARG A 404 17.60 24.82 -4.08
CA ARG A 404 17.22 25.99 -3.26
C ARG A 404 17.18 27.33 -4.03
N ARG A 405 17.60 27.34 -5.29
CA ARG A 405 17.59 28.51 -6.18
C ARG A 405 16.54 28.38 -7.30
N THR A 406 15.86 27.25 -7.40
CA THR A 406 14.91 27.00 -8.48
C THR A 406 13.62 27.78 -8.27
N LEU A 407 12.89 28.01 -9.36
CA LEU A 407 11.55 28.61 -9.29
C LEU A 407 10.61 27.75 -8.44
N ARG A 408 10.73 26.41 -8.54
CA ARG A 408 9.91 25.49 -7.75
C ARG A 408 10.06 25.72 -6.26
N TYR A 409 11.30 25.84 -5.81
CA TYR A 409 11.61 26.05 -4.39
C TYR A 409 10.96 27.32 -3.85
N GLU A 410 11.07 28.43 -4.58
CA GLU A 410 10.44 29.70 -4.18
C GLU A 410 8.91 29.58 -4.09
N LEU A 411 8.28 28.97 -5.09
CA LEU A 411 6.83 28.79 -5.12
C LEU A 411 6.33 27.88 -3.98
N GLU A 412 7.02 26.77 -3.72
CA GLU A 412 6.63 25.86 -2.64
C GLU A 412 6.86 26.49 -1.26
N HIS A 413 7.99 27.15 -1.04
CA HIS A 413 8.23 27.80 0.25
C HIS A 413 7.25 28.94 0.53
N ALA A 414 6.88 29.73 -0.48
CA ALA A 414 5.83 30.74 -0.31
C ALA A 414 4.48 30.12 0.09
N ARG A 415 4.13 28.95 -0.46
CA ARG A 415 2.90 28.22 -0.09
C ARG A 415 2.99 27.63 1.31
N ILE A 416 4.12 27.04 1.68
CA ILE A 416 4.37 26.50 3.02
C ILE A 416 4.27 27.62 4.06
N ASP A 417 4.87 28.78 3.79
CA ASP A 417 4.81 29.94 4.68
C ASP A 417 3.37 30.42 4.87
N GLY A 418 2.60 30.55 3.78
CA GLY A 418 1.19 30.90 3.85
C GLY A 418 0.34 29.87 4.60
N TRP A 419 0.62 28.59 4.42
CA TRP A 419 -0.06 27.50 5.13
C TRP A 419 0.26 27.51 6.63
N LEU A 420 1.53 27.66 7.02
CA LEU A 420 1.94 27.78 8.43
C LEU A 420 1.32 29.01 9.09
N ALA A 421 1.26 30.15 8.39
CA ALA A 421 0.59 31.34 8.89
C ALA A 421 -0.91 31.10 9.13
N GLN A 422 -1.59 30.40 8.22
CA GLN A 422 -2.99 30.05 8.39
C GLN A 422 -3.22 29.06 9.54
N ILE A 423 -2.29 28.13 9.80
CA ILE A 423 -2.34 27.26 10.98
C ILE A 423 -2.31 28.09 12.26
N VAL A 424 -1.35 29.00 12.39
CA VAL A 424 -1.22 29.86 13.58
C VAL A 424 -2.48 30.70 13.78
N GLU A 425 -3.00 31.30 12.71
CA GLU A 425 -4.22 32.12 12.79
C GLU A 425 -5.45 31.30 13.19
N SER A 426 -5.58 30.09 12.66
CA SER A 426 -6.68 29.19 13.03
C SER A 426 -6.55 28.72 14.48
N ALA A 427 -5.33 28.47 14.96
CA ALA A 427 -5.07 27.96 16.30
C ALA A 427 -5.41 28.97 17.39
N ARG A 428 -5.27 30.28 17.12
CA ARG A 428 -5.67 31.35 18.04
C ARG A 428 -7.13 31.27 18.49
N HIS A 429 -7.99 30.70 17.65
CA HIS A 429 -9.44 30.67 17.88
C HIS A 429 -9.98 29.24 18.04
N ASN A 430 -9.42 28.27 17.30
CA ASN A 430 -9.85 26.88 17.33
C ASN A 430 -8.70 25.91 16.97
N PRO A 431 -8.01 25.30 17.95
CA PRO A 431 -6.94 24.33 17.72
C PRO A 431 -7.35 23.10 16.90
N ALA A 432 -8.62 22.67 17.00
CA ALA A 432 -9.12 21.56 16.20
C ALA A 432 -9.24 21.96 14.73
N LEU A 433 -9.68 23.20 14.43
CA LEU A 433 -9.70 23.73 13.06
C LEU A 433 -8.28 23.84 12.50
N ALA A 434 -7.33 24.35 13.30
CA ALA A 434 -5.93 24.43 12.90
C ALA A 434 -5.33 23.05 12.58
N THR A 435 -5.72 22.02 13.34
CA THR A 435 -5.31 20.64 13.07
C THR A 435 -5.84 20.16 11.72
N GLU A 436 -7.09 20.48 11.40
CA GLU A 436 -7.67 20.17 10.09
C GLU A 436 -6.99 20.94 8.95
N VAL A 437 -6.62 22.21 9.16
CA VAL A 437 -5.80 23.00 8.21
C VAL A 437 -4.43 22.35 8.00
N ALA A 438 -3.78 21.85 9.06
CA ALA A 438 -2.53 21.13 8.94
C ALA A 438 -2.70 19.84 8.10
N GLN A 439 -3.80 19.12 8.30
CA GLN A 439 -4.10 17.90 7.54
C GLN A 439 -4.50 18.17 6.07
N CYS A 440 -4.87 19.40 5.68
CA CYS A 440 -5.12 19.75 4.27
C CYS A 440 -3.88 19.57 3.38
N GLN A 441 -2.66 19.54 3.93
CA GLN A 441 -1.44 19.20 3.18
C GLN A 441 -1.55 17.84 2.48
N ARG A 442 -2.38 16.91 2.97
CA ARG A 442 -2.66 15.62 2.32
C ARG A 442 -3.14 15.74 0.87
N LEU A 443 -3.70 16.89 0.48
CA LEU A 443 -4.12 17.19 -0.89
C LEU A 443 -2.93 17.48 -1.83
N VAL A 444 -1.79 17.91 -1.29
CA VAL A 444 -0.61 18.31 -2.05
C VAL A 444 0.36 17.13 -2.13
N LYS A 445 0.27 16.35 -3.22
CA LYS A 445 1.09 15.14 -3.44
C LYS A 445 1.42 14.92 -4.90
N GLY A 446 2.41 14.06 -5.13
CA GLY A 446 2.82 13.62 -6.45
C GLY A 446 3.58 14.69 -7.23
N TYR A 447 3.65 14.50 -8.54
CA TYR A 447 4.31 15.40 -9.51
C TYR A 447 3.38 15.63 -10.71
N SER A 448 3.75 16.55 -11.61
CA SER A 448 3.00 16.80 -12.86
C SER A 448 1.51 17.13 -12.63
N ASP A 449 0.59 16.63 -13.45
CA ASP A 449 -0.85 16.89 -13.36
C ASP A 449 -1.46 16.47 -12.03
N THR A 450 -0.98 15.37 -11.41
CA THR A 450 -1.46 14.93 -10.10
C THR A 450 -1.20 16.01 -9.05
N HIS A 451 0.02 16.58 -9.05
CA HIS A 451 0.35 17.69 -8.17
C HIS A 451 -0.49 18.94 -8.47
N ALA A 452 -0.65 19.29 -9.75
CA ALA A 452 -1.42 20.46 -10.15
C ALA A 452 -2.89 20.38 -9.70
N ARG A 453 -3.54 19.22 -9.87
CA ARG A 453 -4.92 18.99 -9.40
C ARG A 453 -5.01 19.05 -7.88
N GLY A 454 -4.10 18.37 -7.18
CA GLY A 454 -4.04 18.37 -5.71
C GLY A 454 -3.86 19.78 -5.13
N LEU A 455 -2.96 20.57 -5.73
CA LEU A 455 -2.73 21.96 -5.33
C LEU A 455 -3.96 22.85 -5.59
N ALA A 456 -4.65 22.69 -6.72
CA ALA A 456 -5.86 23.44 -7.01
C ALA A 456 -6.98 23.15 -5.99
N ASN A 457 -7.16 21.88 -5.63
CA ASN A 457 -8.09 21.48 -4.57
C ASN A 457 -7.67 22.07 -3.21
N PHE A 458 -6.38 22.01 -2.87
CA PHE A 458 -5.84 22.62 -1.66
C PHE A 458 -6.15 24.12 -1.61
N GLN A 459 -5.84 24.87 -2.68
CA GLN A 459 -6.10 26.30 -2.75
C GLN A 459 -7.59 26.65 -2.61
N THR A 460 -8.46 25.84 -3.22
CA THR A 460 -9.91 26.00 -3.10
C THR A 460 -10.37 25.81 -1.65
N VAL A 461 -9.89 24.76 -0.98
CA VAL A 461 -10.21 24.49 0.44
C VAL A 461 -9.67 25.61 1.34
N MET A 462 -8.43 26.06 1.12
CA MET A 462 -7.83 27.14 1.89
C MET A 462 -8.53 28.48 1.67
N ALA A 463 -9.03 28.76 0.47
CA ALA A 463 -9.86 29.93 0.20
C ALA A 463 -11.19 29.88 0.96
N ALA A 464 -11.80 28.69 1.10
CA ALA A 464 -12.98 28.51 1.94
C ALA A 464 -12.67 28.74 3.43
N VAL A 465 -11.51 28.28 3.92
CA VAL A 465 -11.02 28.57 5.28
C VAL A 465 -10.88 30.08 5.50
N ALA A 466 -10.21 30.78 4.58
CA ALA A 466 -10.02 32.23 4.69
C ALA A 466 -11.35 33.00 4.66
N ARG A 467 -12.32 32.58 3.84
CA ARG A 467 -13.63 33.24 3.71
C ARG A 467 -14.54 33.00 4.92
N ALA A 468 -14.56 31.77 5.43
CA ALA A 468 -15.38 31.40 6.57
C ALA A 468 -14.78 31.92 7.89
N GLY A 469 -13.45 31.95 7.99
CA GLY A 469 -12.71 32.36 9.18
C GLY A 469 -13.12 31.55 10.40
N GLN A 470 -13.34 32.23 11.53
CA GLN A 470 -13.73 31.62 12.81
C GLN A 470 -15.05 30.86 12.77
N ARG A 471 -15.91 31.08 11.75
CA ARG A 471 -17.21 30.42 11.62
C ARG A 471 -17.09 29.00 11.06
N LEU A 472 -15.92 28.60 10.54
CA LEU A 472 -15.75 27.28 9.96
C LEU A 472 -15.64 26.22 11.04
N ALA A 473 -16.57 25.26 11.03
CA ALA A 473 -16.48 24.11 11.91
C ALA A 473 -15.34 23.16 11.45
N PRO A 474 -14.54 22.58 12.37
CA PRO A 474 -13.49 21.62 12.01
C PRO A 474 -14.04 20.42 11.21
N ALA A 475 -15.23 19.93 11.58
CA ALA A 475 -15.89 18.84 10.87
C ALA A 475 -16.23 19.19 9.40
N THR A 476 -16.60 20.44 9.14
CA THR A 476 -16.84 20.92 7.76
C THR A 476 -15.54 20.92 6.96
N LEU A 477 -14.43 21.42 7.54
CA LEU A 477 -13.14 21.39 6.84
C LEU A 477 -12.67 19.95 6.56
N ARG A 478 -12.89 19.04 7.51
CA ARG A 478 -12.64 17.61 7.33
C ARG A 478 -13.43 17.05 6.15
N GLU A 479 -14.73 17.33 6.08
CA GLU A 479 -15.59 16.88 4.97
C GLU A 479 -15.10 17.42 3.63
N LEU A 480 -14.74 18.71 3.54
CA LEU A 480 -14.20 19.32 2.32
C LEU A 480 -12.91 18.62 1.86
N ARG A 481 -11.99 18.37 2.80
CA ARG A 481 -10.73 17.66 2.51
C ARG A 481 -10.98 16.23 2.04
N ASP A 482 -11.85 15.49 2.73
CA ASP A 482 -12.12 14.09 2.38
C ASP A 482 -12.88 13.99 1.04
N ALA A 483 -13.78 14.94 0.74
CA ALA A 483 -14.42 15.07 -0.56
C ALA A 483 -13.42 15.35 -1.69
N ALA A 484 -12.40 16.18 -1.43
CA ALA A 484 -11.32 16.47 -2.37
C ALA A 484 -10.38 15.27 -2.61
N LEU A 485 -10.18 14.41 -1.60
CA LEU A 485 -9.42 13.16 -1.74
C LEU A 485 -10.22 12.04 -2.42
N ALA A 486 -11.54 12.16 -2.48
CA ALA A 486 -12.42 11.12 -3.02
C ALA A 486 -12.75 11.28 -4.51
N ASP A 487 -12.26 12.33 -5.17
CA ASP A 487 -12.54 12.64 -6.58
C ASP A 487 -11.45 13.52 -7.22
N GLU A 488 -10.78 12.99 -8.25
CA GLU A 488 -9.75 13.70 -9.02
C GLU A 488 -10.27 14.92 -9.79
N HIS A 489 -11.55 14.92 -10.19
CA HIS A 489 -12.16 15.98 -10.99
C HIS A 489 -12.82 17.09 -10.13
N GLY A 490 -12.82 16.91 -8.81
CA GLY A 490 -13.29 17.90 -7.84
C GLY A 490 -14.81 18.13 -7.82
N HIS A 491 -15.63 17.27 -8.43
CA HIS A 491 -17.10 17.35 -8.35
C HIS A 491 -17.58 17.18 -6.91
N LYS A 492 -17.04 16.19 -6.18
CA LYS A 492 -17.38 15.98 -4.77
C LYS A 492 -17.04 17.19 -3.90
N LEU A 493 -15.87 17.80 -4.13
CA LEU A 493 -15.46 19.03 -3.43
C LEU A 493 -16.42 20.19 -3.74
N ARG A 494 -16.76 20.41 -5.01
CA ARG A 494 -17.72 21.47 -5.41
C ARG A 494 -19.09 21.27 -4.77
N ALA A 495 -19.59 20.03 -4.75
CA ALA A 495 -20.86 19.69 -4.11
C ALA A 495 -20.82 19.95 -2.60
N ALA A 496 -19.72 19.58 -1.92
CA ALA A 496 -19.55 19.83 -0.50
C ALA A 496 -19.45 21.34 -0.18
N LEU A 497 -18.71 22.10 -0.99
CA LEU A 497 -18.65 23.57 -0.86
C LEU A 497 -20.02 24.22 -1.02
N ALA A 498 -20.81 23.78 -2.01
CA ALA A 498 -22.17 24.28 -2.22
C ALA A 498 -23.08 23.97 -1.02
N ARG A 499 -23.02 22.76 -0.47
CA ARG A 499 -23.80 22.35 0.73
C ARG A 499 -23.55 23.25 1.93
N HIS A 500 -22.31 23.69 2.12
CA HIS A 500 -21.91 24.53 3.25
C HIS A 500 -21.94 26.03 2.94
N ALA A 501 -22.44 26.43 1.76
CA ALA A 501 -22.45 27.81 1.28
C ALA A 501 -21.04 28.46 1.25
N LEU A 502 -20.03 27.67 0.87
CA LEU A 502 -18.61 28.04 0.79
C LEU A 502 -18.06 28.07 -0.66
N ALA A 503 -18.94 27.86 -1.65
CA ALA A 503 -18.59 27.85 -3.07
C ALA A 503 -18.05 29.20 -3.58
#